data_AF-A0A8X6FUL0-F1
#
_entry.id   AF-A0A8X6FUL0-F1
#
_cell.length_a   1.000
_cell.length_b   1.000
_cell.length_c   1.000
_cell.angle_alpha   90.00
_cell.angle_beta   90.00
_cell.angle_gamma   90.00
#
_symmetry.space_group_name_H-M   'P 1'
#
loop_
_entity.id
_entity.type
_entity.pdbx_description
1 polymer ?
#
loop_
_entity_poly.entity_id
_entity_poly.type
_entity_poly.pdbx_seq_one_letter_code
_entity_poly.pdbx_strand_id
1 'polypeptide(L)'
;MPSMQEKAYCVFKYAKTSSVTVVQRHFRTKFRKEPPHRHNISRWVKQFQDTCCLCKNKSPGRKETKPEVVERIRDSFLRSPSKSTRRAGAELAVLHTTVWRVLRKRL
;
A
#
# COMPACT_ATOMS: atom_id res chain seq x y z
N MET A 1 -15.36 -7.51 -4.62
CA MET A 1 -13.92 -7.86 -4.52
C MET A 1 -13.79 -9.30 -4.05
N PRO A 2 -12.94 -10.11 -4.68
CA PRO A 2 -12.77 -11.52 -4.30
C PRO A 2 -12.23 -11.65 -2.88
N SER A 3 -12.85 -12.52 -2.07
CA SER A 3 -12.40 -12.81 -0.71
C SER A 3 -11.04 -13.52 -0.71
N MET A 4 -10.34 -13.54 0.43
CA MET A 4 -9.08 -14.27 0.54
C MET A 4 -9.25 -15.78 0.28
N GLN A 5 -10.37 -16.35 0.75
CA GLN A 5 -10.73 -17.75 0.50
C GLN A 5 -10.97 -18.01 -0.99
N GLU A 6 -11.65 -17.09 -1.69
CA GLU A 6 -11.91 -17.17 -3.13
C GLU A 6 -10.59 -17.13 -3.93
N LYS A 7 -9.65 -16.23 -3.57
CA LYS A 7 -8.33 -16.17 -4.20
C LYS A 7 -7.51 -17.44 -3.97
N ALA A 8 -7.47 -17.91 -2.71
CA ALA A 8 -6.74 -19.12 -2.34
C ALA A 8 -7.29 -20.35 -3.09
N TYR A 9 -8.62 -20.44 -3.23
CA TYR A 9 -9.24 -21.50 -4.02
C TYR A 9 -8.83 -21.44 -5.49
N CYS A 10 -8.76 -20.25 -6.10
CA CYS A 10 -8.29 -20.10 -7.47
C CYS A 10 -6.85 -20.59 -7.64
N VAL A 11 -5.94 -20.21 -6.74
CA VAL A 11 -4.54 -20.67 -6.78
C VAL A 11 -4.45 -22.18 -6.61
N PHE A 12 -5.17 -22.74 -5.64
CA PHE A 12 -5.20 -24.19 -5.40
C PHE A 12 -5.73 -24.97 -6.59
N LYS A 13 -6.80 -24.50 -7.23
CA LYS A 13 -7.34 -25.15 -8.44
C LYS A 13 -6.39 -25.00 -9.62
N TYR A 14 -5.76 -23.83 -9.78
CA TYR A 14 -4.80 -23.61 -10.84
C TYR A 14 -3.60 -24.55 -10.72
N ALA A 15 -3.08 -24.77 -9.50
CA ALA A 15 -1.98 -25.70 -9.25
C ALA A 15 -2.28 -27.15 -9.70
N LYS A 16 -3.56 -27.55 -9.70
CA LYS A 16 -3.99 -28.90 -10.13
C LYS A 16 -4.24 -29.01 -11.62
N THR A 17 -4.73 -27.95 -12.26
CA THR A 17 -5.25 -28.02 -13.63
C THR A 17 -4.42 -27.26 -14.65
N SER A 18 -3.52 -26.38 -14.20
CA SER A 18 -2.73 -25.45 -15.02
C SER A 18 -3.56 -24.62 -16.02
N SER A 19 -4.88 -24.52 -15.82
CA SER A 19 -5.81 -23.92 -16.78
C SER A 19 -6.75 -22.91 -16.12
N VAL A 20 -6.64 -21.65 -16.55
CA VAL A 20 -7.47 -20.55 -16.04
C VAL A 20 -8.95 -20.78 -16.34
N THR A 21 -9.29 -21.24 -17.54
CA THR A 21 -10.67 -21.52 -17.95
C THR A 21 -11.32 -22.57 -17.05
N VAL A 22 -10.57 -23.63 -16.70
CA VAL A 22 -11.05 -24.67 -15.78
C VAL A 22 -11.24 -24.10 -14.37
N VAL A 23 -10.34 -23.24 -13.90
CA VAL A 23 -10.49 -22.54 -12.60
C VAL A 23 -11.75 -21.67 -12.58
N GLN A 24 -12.02 -20.90 -13.64
CA GLN A 24 -13.21 -20.07 -13.73
C GLN A 24 -14.50 -20.89 -13.70
N ARG A 25 -14.55 -22.03 -14.42
CA ARG A 25 -15.70 -22.96 -14.36
C ARG A 25 -15.91 -23.50 -12.94
N HIS A 26 -14.86 -24.00 -12.30
CA HIS A 26 -14.93 -24.50 -10.92
C HIS A 26 -15.34 -23.41 -9.92
N PHE A 27 -14.85 -22.19 -10.11
CA PHE A 27 -15.22 -21.04 -9.29
C PHE A 27 -16.71 -20.75 -9.39
N ARG A 28 -17.26 -20.73 -10.61
CA ARG A 28 -18.69 -20.50 -10.86
C ARG A 28 -19.55 -21.57 -10.19
N THR A 29 -19.17 -22.84 -10.29
CA THR A 29 -19.88 -23.95 -9.63
C THR A 29 -19.81 -23.86 -8.11
N LYS A 30 -18.63 -23.58 -7.53
CA LYS A 30 -18.44 -23.58 -6.07
C LYS A 30 -19.06 -22.36 -5.38
N PHE A 31 -18.83 -21.16 -5.92
CA PHE A 31 -19.23 -19.92 -5.27
C PHE A 31 -20.50 -19.30 -5.84
N ARG A 32 -21.04 -19.82 -6.96
CA ARG A 32 -22.23 -19.30 -7.65
C ARG A 32 -22.12 -17.78 -7.96
N LYS A 33 -20.92 -17.33 -8.30
CA LYS A 33 -20.57 -15.94 -8.61
C LYS A 33 -19.88 -15.86 -9.96
N GLU A 34 -19.87 -14.66 -10.54
CA GLU A 34 -19.06 -14.39 -11.73
C GLU A 34 -17.59 -14.67 -11.41
N PRO A 35 -16.90 -15.53 -12.19
CA PRO A 35 -15.52 -15.85 -11.96
C PRO A 35 -14.61 -14.63 -12.16
N PRO A 36 -13.47 -14.58 -11.44
CA PRO A 36 -12.49 -13.53 -11.65
C PRO A 36 -11.93 -13.54 -13.07
N HIS A 37 -11.60 -12.36 -13.59
CA HIS A 37 -10.93 -12.21 -14.88
C HIS A 37 -9.60 -12.99 -14.95
N ARG A 38 -9.23 -13.50 -16.13
CA ARG A 38 -8.00 -14.32 -16.32
C ARG A 38 -6.74 -13.67 -15.74
N HIS A 39 -6.53 -12.37 -15.99
CA HIS A 39 -5.39 -11.62 -15.47
C HIS A 39 -5.32 -11.58 -13.95
N ASN A 40 -6.47 -11.56 -13.26
CA ASN A 40 -6.49 -11.58 -11.79
C ASN A 40 -6.03 -12.94 -11.26
N ILE A 41 -6.49 -14.04 -11.88
CA ILE A 41 -6.10 -15.40 -11.50
C ILE A 41 -4.59 -15.58 -11.72
N SER A 42 -4.08 -15.22 -12.91
CA SER A 42 -2.63 -15.28 -13.19
C SER A 42 -1.82 -14.41 -12.23
N ARG A 43 -2.30 -13.20 -11.89
CA ARG A 43 -1.65 -12.32 -10.91
C ARG A 43 -1.57 -12.96 -9.53
N TRP A 44 -2.64 -13.57 -9.04
CA TRP A 44 -2.63 -14.21 -7.72
C TRP A 44 -1.77 -15.46 -7.67
N VAL A 45 -1.75 -16.26 -8.74
CA VAL A 45 -0.85 -17.42 -8.86
C VAL A 45 0.60 -16.94 -8.77
N LYS A 46 0.98 -15.93 -9.57
CA LYS A 46 2.33 -15.36 -9.54
C LYS A 46 2.66 -14.77 -8.17
N GLN A 47 1.76 -13.96 -7.60
CA GLN A 47 1.94 -13.38 -6.27
C GLN A 47 2.19 -14.47 -5.21
N PHE A 48 1.44 -15.58 -5.26
CA PHE A 48 1.62 -16.68 -4.34
C PHE A 48 2.93 -17.44 -4.56
N GLN A 49 3.35 -17.64 -5.82
CA GLN A 49 4.65 -18.24 -6.14
C GLN A 49 5.82 -17.38 -5.64
N ASP A 50 5.72 -16.05 -5.78
CA ASP A 50 6.79 -15.13 -5.43
C ASP A 50 6.89 -14.87 -3.91
N THR A 51 5.76 -14.84 -3.21
CA THR A 51 5.69 -14.34 -1.81
C THR A 51 5.06 -15.31 -0.81
N CYS A 52 4.54 -16.45 -1.27
CA CYS A 52 3.71 -17.38 -0.48
C CYS A 52 2.49 -16.74 0.18
N CYS A 53 2.09 -15.54 -0.25
CA CYS A 53 1.11 -14.71 0.43
C CYS A 53 0.12 -14.06 -0.54
N LEU A 54 -1.18 -14.26 -0.30
CA LEU A 54 -2.27 -13.62 -1.08
C LEU A 54 -2.84 -12.38 -0.39
N CYS A 55 -2.24 -11.96 0.72
CA CYS A 55 -2.61 -10.75 1.41
C CYS A 55 -2.43 -9.54 0.50
N LYS A 56 -3.24 -8.50 0.75
CA LYS A 56 -3.01 -7.22 0.10
C LYS A 56 -1.65 -6.71 0.58
N ASN A 57 -0.74 -6.45 -0.35
CA ASN A 57 0.53 -5.81 -0.03
C ASN A 57 0.26 -4.50 0.71
N LYS A 58 1.10 -4.20 1.70
CA LYS A 58 1.04 -2.91 2.38
C LYS A 58 1.17 -1.83 1.32
N SER A 59 0.15 -0.98 1.21
CA SER A 59 0.25 0.18 0.34
C SER A 59 1.48 0.97 0.80
N PRO A 60 2.32 1.49 -0.10
CA PRO A 60 3.54 2.23 0.26
C PRO A 60 3.28 3.51 1.08
N GLY A 61 2.02 3.81 1.38
CA GLY A 61 1.62 4.95 2.18
C GLY A 61 1.84 6.26 1.45
N ARG A 62 1.61 7.35 2.17
CA ARG A 62 1.98 8.69 1.71
C ARG A 62 3.50 8.82 1.78
N LYS A 63 4.12 9.34 0.72
CA LYS A 63 5.57 9.61 0.69
C LYS A 63 5.99 10.43 1.90
N GLU A 64 7.10 10.01 2.48
CA GLU A 64 7.70 10.65 3.63
C GLU A 64 8.36 11.99 3.27
N THR A 65 8.45 12.89 4.26
CA THR A 65 9.22 14.13 4.12
C THR A 65 10.70 13.78 4.02
N LYS A 66 11.42 14.39 3.05
CA LYS A 66 12.86 14.18 2.87
C LYS A 66 13.62 14.52 4.18
N PRO A 67 14.68 13.78 4.53
CA PRO A 67 15.44 13.98 5.77
C PRO A 67 16.02 15.41 5.84
N GLU A 68 16.53 15.94 4.74
CA GLU A 68 17.03 17.33 4.65
C GLU A 68 15.99 18.38 5.09
N VAL A 69 14.73 18.18 4.73
CA VAL A 69 13.64 19.11 5.12
C VAL A 69 13.34 18.98 6.60
N VAL A 70 13.45 17.76 7.16
CA VAL A 70 13.24 17.51 8.59
C VAL A 70 14.32 18.21 9.41
N GLU A 71 15.59 18.11 9.02
CA GLU A 71 16.69 18.79 9.72
C GLU A 71 16.56 20.31 9.65
N ARG A 72 16.22 20.88 8.48
CA ARG A 72 15.98 22.34 8.39
C ARG A 72 14.84 22.81 9.31
N ILE A 73 13.80 22.00 9.48
CA ILE A 73 12.71 22.30 10.43
C ILE A 73 13.26 22.22 11.86
N ARG A 74 14.03 21.17 12.18
CA ARG A 74 14.65 20.99 13.50
C ARG A 74 15.51 22.19 13.88
N ASP A 75 16.43 22.60 13.01
CA ASP A 75 17.33 23.74 13.24
C ASP A 75 16.56 25.05 13.46
N SER A 76 15.51 25.29 12.68
CA SER A 76 14.67 26.49 12.85
C SER A 76 14.00 26.55 14.23
N PHE A 77 13.56 25.41 14.77
CA PHE A 77 12.89 25.33 16.07
C PHE A 77 13.87 25.21 17.24
N LEU A 78 15.08 24.69 17.03
CA LEU A 78 16.18 24.81 18.00
C LEU A 78 16.59 26.27 18.20
N ARG A 79 16.65 27.04 17.11
CA ARG A 79 16.98 28.48 17.16
C ARG A 79 15.86 29.32 17.79
N SER A 80 14.60 28.93 17.60
CA SER A 80 13.45 29.65 18.16
C SER A 80 12.30 28.68 18.46
N PRO A 81 12.24 28.14 19.69
CA PRO A 81 11.26 27.11 20.05
C PRO A 81 9.80 27.59 19.98
N SER A 82 9.54 28.86 20.26
CA SER A 82 8.20 29.47 20.26
C SER A 82 7.71 29.91 18.87
N LYS A 83 8.50 29.68 17.81
CA LYS A 83 8.15 30.10 16.44
C LYS A 83 6.89 29.37 15.95
N SER A 84 6.00 30.08 15.26
CA SER A 84 4.80 29.46 14.68
C SER A 84 5.14 28.59 13.46
N THR A 85 4.36 27.53 13.25
CA THR A 85 4.53 26.62 12.09
C THR A 85 4.32 27.33 10.75
N ARG A 86 3.43 28.33 10.71
CA ARG A 86 3.21 29.18 9.53
C ARG A 86 4.44 30.01 9.19
N ARG A 87 5.04 30.65 10.20
CA ARG A 87 6.25 31.45 10.02
C ARG A 87 7.44 30.59 9.59
N ALA A 88 7.66 29.46 10.26
CA ALA A 88 8.70 28.51 9.87
C ALA A 88 8.49 27.95 8.45
N GLY A 89 7.24 27.70 8.06
CA GLY A 89 6.91 27.28 6.70
C GLY A 89 7.25 28.34 5.65
N ALA A 90 6.92 29.61 5.91
CA ALA A 90 7.28 30.72 5.04
C ALA A 90 8.81 30.88 4.91
N GLU A 91 9.54 30.84 6.02
CA GLU A 91 11.01 30.98 6.04
C GLU A 91 11.72 29.82 5.32
N LEU A 92 11.22 28.59 5.46
CA LEU A 92 11.83 27.39 4.87
C LEU A 92 11.32 27.06 3.46
N ALA A 93 10.40 27.87 2.91
CA ALA A 93 9.66 27.57 1.69
C ALA A 93 8.98 26.17 1.71
N VAL A 94 8.39 25.82 2.85
CA VAL A 94 7.68 24.55 3.08
C VAL A 94 6.25 24.82 3.53
N LEU A 95 5.30 24.00 3.07
CA LEU A 95 3.91 24.11 3.51
C LEU A 95 3.81 23.96 5.04
N HIS A 96 3.10 24.87 5.72
CA HIS A 96 3.02 24.87 7.19
C HIS A 96 2.48 23.53 7.76
N THR A 97 1.63 22.83 7.01
CA THR A 97 1.10 21.51 7.41
C THR A 97 2.17 20.42 7.41
N THR A 98 3.21 20.55 6.59
CA THR A 98 4.39 19.67 6.62
C THR A 98 5.24 19.97 7.85
N VAL A 99 5.48 21.25 8.16
CA VAL A 99 6.19 21.67 9.38
C VAL A 99 5.50 21.14 10.63
N TRP A 100 4.19 21.38 10.76
CA TRP A 100 3.39 20.88 11.87
C TRP A 100 3.42 19.35 11.99
N ARG A 101 3.38 18.62 10.86
CA ARG A 101 3.44 17.16 10.87
C ARG A 101 4.80 16.63 11.30
N VAL A 102 5.89 17.26 10.86
CA VAL A 102 7.25 16.89 11.25
C VAL A 102 7.42 17.07 12.76
N LEU A 103 7.04 18.24 13.30
CA LEU A 103 7.08 18.52 14.74
C LEU A 103 6.28 17.53 15.58
N ARG A 104 5.15 17.01 15.06
CA ARG A 104 4.29 16.09 15.82
C ARG A 104 4.69 14.62 15.74
N LYS A 105 5.41 14.21 14.70
CA LYS A 105 5.64 12.79 14.38
C LYS A 105 7.11 12.38 14.29
N ARG A 106 8.04 13.33 14.26
CA ARG A 106 9.46 13.07 13.94
C ARG A 106 10.46 13.78 14.85
N LEU A 107 10.01 14.77 15.61
CA LEU A 107 10.76 15.47 16.65
C LEU A 107 10.04 15.24 17.97
#